data_AF-A0A1E4GTK7-F1
#
_entry.id   AF-A0A1E4GTK7-F1
#
_cell.length_a   1.000
_cell.length_b   1.000
_cell.length_c   1.000
_cell.angle_alpha   90.00
_cell.angle_beta   90.00
_cell.angle_gamma   90.00
#
_symmetry.space_group_name_H-M   'P 1'
#
loop_
_entity.id
_entity.type
_entity.pdbx_description
1 polymer ?
#
loop_
_entity_poly.entity_id
_entity_poly.type
_entity_poly.pdbx_seq_one_letter_code
_entity_poly.pdbx_strand_id
1 'polypeptide(L)'
;MNKPATRIAISTLIAACALAGAAQAQPGRGATATLYDQPNFQGNSVTITQSVSDLGKWRFNDRARSARFEGTWRICEHDQFKGRCQEVRGDVPHLNAYGLAEQITSLEPVGRPGGGPGGGYPGGGGHPGGGWPGGGSTSRGVEGDSTVFFARPTLGGVDVAAGQRGADTFCQRAGLGRSVWFDSSTRANQAIGPDGQYVGRSTVIRDLLCRKR
;
A
#
# COMPACT_ATOMS: atom_id res chain seq x y z
N MET A 1 20.88 -29.44 -75.75
CA MET A 1 20.19 -29.16 -74.46
C MET A 1 20.70 -27.82 -73.97
N ASN A 2 19.99 -26.73 -74.29
CA ASN A 2 20.49 -25.36 -74.12
C ASN A 2 19.65 -24.68 -73.04
N LYS A 3 20.30 -24.20 -71.97
CA LYS A 3 19.69 -23.33 -70.96
C LYS A 3 19.51 -21.92 -71.52
N PRO A 4 18.39 -21.25 -71.21
CA PRO A 4 18.39 -19.81 -71.03
C PRO A 4 18.21 -19.45 -69.54
N ALA A 5 19.11 -18.62 -69.03
CA ALA A 5 18.94 -17.87 -67.80
C ALA A 5 18.54 -16.43 -68.18
N THR A 6 17.53 -15.85 -67.53
CA THR A 6 17.30 -14.41 -67.28
C THR A 6 16.01 -14.30 -66.44
N ARG A 7 16.08 -14.19 -65.10
CA ARG A 7 16.04 -12.95 -64.29
C ARG A 7 14.88 -11.98 -64.61
N ILE A 8 13.80 -12.05 -63.85
CA ILE A 8 12.96 -10.87 -63.53
C ILE A 8 12.75 -10.84 -62.01
N ALA A 9 12.94 -9.63 -61.48
CA ALA A 9 13.07 -9.29 -60.08
C ALA A 9 11.72 -9.04 -59.39
N ILE A 10 11.65 -9.52 -58.14
CA ILE A 10 11.24 -8.80 -56.91
C ILE A 10 10.05 -7.84 -57.03
N SER A 11 8.96 -8.16 -56.32
CA SER A 11 8.23 -7.22 -55.47
C SER A 11 7.46 -8.00 -54.39
N THR A 12 8.18 -8.54 -53.42
CA THR A 12 7.58 -9.00 -52.17
C THR A 12 7.00 -7.78 -51.45
N LEU A 13 5.68 -7.63 -51.47
CA LEU A 13 4.95 -6.77 -50.55
C LEU A 13 5.12 -7.36 -49.15
N ILE A 14 6.16 -6.90 -48.45
CA ILE A 14 6.24 -7.05 -47.00
C ILE A 14 5.13 -6.16 -46.45
N ALA A 15 4.02 -6.78 -46.05
CA ALA A 15 3.00 -6.10 -45.27
C ALA A 15 3.69 -5.54 -44.03
N ALA A 16 3.79 -4.21 -43.97
CA ALA A 16 4.34 -3.50 -42.83
C ALA A 16 3.53 -3.91 -41.61
N CYS A 17 4.13 -4.72 -40.73
CA CYS A 17 3.64 -4.90 -39.38
C CYS A 17 3.62 -3.50 -38.77
N ALA A 18 2.43 -2.93 -38.65
CA ALA A 18 2.20 -1.79 -37.79
C ALA A 18 2.60 -2.25 -36.39
N LEU A 19 3.83 -1.95 -35.99
CA LEU A 19 4.23 -1.91 -34.59
C LEU A 19 3.38 -0.80 -34.00
N ALA A 20 2.17 -1.17 -33.56
CA ALA A 20 1.46 -0.41 -32.57
C ALA A 20 2.46 -0.24 -31.44
N GLY A 21 3.03 0.96 -31.33
CA GLY A 21 3.84 1.34 -30.20
C GLY A 21 2.96 1.07 -28.99
N ALA A 22 3.26 0.01 -28.26
CA ALA A 22 2.86 -0.04 -26.88
C ALA A 22 3.52 1.21 -26.29
N ALA A 23 2.71 2.24 -26.03
CA ALA A 23 3.04 3.21 -25.01
C ALA A 23 3.24 2.34 -23.77
N GLN A 24 4.49 1.92 -23.55
CA GLN A 24 4.89 1.29 -22.32
C GLN A 24 4.58 2.38 -21.32
N ALA A 25 3.45 2.23 -20.62
CA ALA A 25 3.25 2.91 -19.36
C ALA A 25 4.49 2.52 -18.56
N GLN A 26 5.52 3.37 -18.56
CA GLN A 26 6.64 3.23 -17.65
C GLN A 26 5.96 3.03 -16.29
N PRO A 27 6.17 1.89 -15.62
CA PRO A 27 5.70 1.72 -14.26
C PRO A 27 6.26 2.93 -13.52
N GLY A 28 5.39 3.88 -13.19
CA GLY A 28 5.80 5.07 -12.48
C GLY A 28 6.47 4.56 -11.22
N ARG A 29 7.80 4.71 -11.15
CA ARG A 29 8.55 4.40 -9.94
C ARG A 29 7.76 5.04 -8.81
N GLY A 30 7.30 4.23 -7.86
CA GLY A 30 6.44 4.71 -6.78
C GLY A 30 7.08 5.95 -6.15
N ALA A 31 6.27 6.96 -5.82
CA ALA A 31 6.82 8.12 -5.14
C ALA A 31 7.34 7.68 -3.77
N THR A 32 8.58 8.02 -3.44
CA THR A 32 9.21 7.72 -2.16
C THR A 32 9.85 8.97 -1.57
N ALA A 33 9.85 9.09 -0.25
CA ALA A 33 10.50 10.17 0.49
C ALA A 33 11.31 9.54 1.61
N THR A 34 12.64 9.66 1.55
CA THR A 34 13.52 9.25 2.66
C THR A 34 13.99 10.48 3.40
N LEU A 35 13.62 10.59 4.67
CA LEU A 35 14.00 11.69 5.56
C LEU A 35 15.18 11.25 6.44
N TYR A 36 16.10 12.17 6.69
CA TYR A 36 17.31 11.93 7.50
C TYR A 36 17.41 12.98 8.60
N ASP A 37 17.83 12.57 9.79
CA ASP A 37 17.92 13.46 10.95
C ASP A 37 19.21 14.29 11.00
N GLN A 38 20.12 14.06 10.04
CA GLN A 38 21.29 14.90 9.82
C GLN A 38 21.33 15.46 8.39
N PRO A 39 22.08 16.54 8.15
CA PRO A 39 22.35 17.03 6.80
C PRO A 39 23.05 15.99 5.92
N ASN A 40 23.00 16.19 4.59
CA ASN A 40 23.73 15.36 3.61
C ASN A 40 23.41 13.86 3.67
N PHE A 41 22.17 13.49 4.01
CA PHE A 41 21.66 12.13 4.01
C PHE A 41 22.33 11.21 5.02
N GLN A 42 22.66 11.74 6.20
CA GLN A 42 23.35 11.02 7.28
C GLN A 42 22.43 10.78 8.48
N GLY A 43 22.92 9.99 9.44
CA GLY A 43 22.22 9.71 10.68
C GLY A 43 21.08 8.70 10.53
N ASN A 44 20.08 8.82 11.40
CA ASN A 44 18.90 7.96 11.34
C ASN A 44 17.99 8.41 10.20
N SER A 45 17.30 7.44 9.58
CA SER A 45 16.40 7.73 8.47
C SER A 45 15.08 6.97 8.57
N VAL A 46 14.08 7.52 7.88
CA VAL A 46 12.78 6.87 7.65
C VAL A 46 12.40 7.04 6.19
N THR A 47 11.93 5.97 5.57
CA THR A 47 11.41 5.98 4.19
C THR A 47 9.90 5.89 4.19
N ILE A 48 9.26 6.83 3.51
CA ILE A 48 7.82 7.02 3.40
C ILE A 48 7.42 6.84 1.93
N THR A 49 6.38 6.06 1.68
CA THR A 49 5.91 5.72 0.32
C THR A 49 4.46 6.14 0.06
N GLN A 50 3.82 6.77 1.04
CA GLN A 50 2.44 7.22 1.02
C GLN A 50 2.26 8.51 1.82
N SER A 51 1.08 9.14 1.76
CA SER A 51 0.78 10.30 2.58
C SER A 51 0.86 9.96 4.07
N VAL A 52 1.51 10.82 4.84
CA VAL A 52 1.65 10.72 6.29
C VAL A 52 1.21 12.05 6.90
N SER A 53 0.11 12.01 7.65
CA SER A 53 -0.47 13.19 8.28
C SER A 53 0.21 13.59 9.59
N ASP A 54 1.04 12.72 10.18
CA ASP A 54 1.76 12.99 11.43
C ASP A 54 2.98 12.04 11.53
N LEU A 55 4.19 12.59 11.47
CA LEU A 55 5.46 11.87 11.56
C LEU A 55 5.78 11.36 12.97
N GLY A 56 5.01 11.75 13.99
CA GLY A 56 5.10 11.25 15.35
C GLY A 56 4.99 9.72 15.45
N LYS A 57 4.16 9.09 14.60
CA LYS A 57 4.03 7.61 14.59
C LYS A 57 5.32 6.91 14.14
N TRP A 58 6.14 7.60 13.34
CA TRP A 58 7.45 7.15 12.88
C TRP A 58 8.61 7.61 13.78
N ARG A 59 8.31 8.25 14.93
CA ARG A 59 9.30 8.84 15.85
C ARG A 59 10.27 9.81 15.14
N PHE A 60 9.76 10.47 14.10
CA PHE A 60 10.53 11.34 13.21
C PHE A 60 9.97 12.76 13.10
N ASN A 61 8.99 13.12 13.96
CA ASN A 61 8.44 14.47 14.01
C ASN A 61 9.54 15.49 14.28
N ASP A 62 9.58 16.57 13.51
CA ASP A 62 10.51 17.69 13.74
C ASP A 62 11.98 17.29 13.78
N ARG A 63 12.34 16.19 13.09
CA ARG A 63 13.72 15.67 13.08
C ARG A 63 14.43 15.81 11.75
N ALA A 64 13.69 15.90 10.65
CA ALA A 64 14.29 15.85 9.31
C ALA A 64 15.18 17.09 9.04
N ARG A 65 16.43 16.86 8.63
CA ARG A 65 17.40 17.91 8.25
C ARG A 65 17.89 17.79 6.81
N SER A 66 17.78 16.60 6.22
CA SER A 66 17.95 16.36 4.78
C SER A 66 16.98 15.28 4.30
N ALA A 67 16.72 15.22 3.00
CA ALA A 67 15.75 14.29 2.44
C ALA A 67 16.01 13.95 0.97
N ARG A 68 15.66 12.74 0.55
CA ARG A 68 15.65 12.32 -0.86
C ARG A 68 14.23 11.99 -1.29
N PHE A 69 13.79 12.56 -2.40
CA PHE A 69 12.44 12.40 -2.92
C PHE A 69 12.47 11.81 -4.33
N GLU A 70 11.81 10.67 -4.51
CA GLU A 70 11.42 10.14 -5.80
C GLU A 70 9.98 10.59 -6.08
N GLY A 71 9.78 11.28 -7.20
CA GLY A 71 8.53 11.99 -7.48
C GLY A 71 8.45 13.35 -6.80
N THR A 72 7.32 14.04 -6.97
CA THR A 72 7.05 15.32 -6.30
C THR A 72 6.32 15.04 -4.99
N TRP A 73 6.76 15.70 -3.92
CA TRP A 73 6.17 15.60 -2.58
C TRP A 73 5.86 16.98 -2.03
N ARG A 74 4.77 17.12 -1.29
CA ARG A 74 4.47 18.25 -0.42
C ARG A 74 4.90 17.88 0.99
N ILE A 75 5.75 18.70 1.59
CA ILE A 75 6.18 18.59 2.99
C ILE A 75 5.63 19.80 3.76
N CYS A 76 5.12 19.58 4.97
CA CYS A 76 4.44 20.60 5.76
C CYS A 76 4.94 20.63 7.21
N GLU A 77 4.97 21.82 7.80
CA GLU A 77 5.49 22.03 9.16
C GLU A 77 4.53 21.58 10.28
N HIS A 78 3.23 21.53 9.99
CA HIS A 78 2.24 21.03 10.95
C HIS A 78 1.65 19.69 10.47
N ASP A 79 0.88 19.08 11.36
CA ASP A 79 0.15 17.85 11.08
C ASP A 79 -0.98 18.10 10.06
N GLN A 80 -1.50 17.01 9.52
CA GLN A 80 -2.63 17.02 8.58
C GLN A 80 -2.42 17.96 7.38
N PHE A 81 -1.16 18.12 6.93
CA PHE A 81 -0.78 18.92 5.76
C PHE A 81 -1.07 20.42 5.92
N LYS A 82 -0.90 20.96 7.13
CA LYS A 82 -1.18 22.35 7.49
C LYS A 82 0.09 23.18 7.71
N GLY A 83 -0.12 24.48 7.95
CA GLY A 83 0.95 25.45 8.13
C GLY A 83 1.60 25.81 6.80
N ARG A 84 2.89 26.13 6.85
CA ARG A 84 3.71 26.31 5.66
C ARG A 84 4.06 24.94 5.05
N CYS A 85 3.78 24.81 3.75
CA CYS A 85 4.12 23.63 2.97
C CYS A 85 5.01 24.00 1.78
N GLN A 86 5.86 23.06 1.37
CA GLN A 86 6.71 23.19 0.19
C GLN A 86 6.62 21.95 -0.69
N GLU A 87 6.58 22.16 -2.00
CA GLU A 87 6.68 21.08 -2.98
C GLU A 87 8.15 20.84 -3.34
N VAL A 88 8.61 19.61 -3.13
CA VAL A 88 10.00 19.19 -3.22
C VAL A 88 10.12 17.94 -4.08
N ARG A 89 11.31 17.75 -4.66
CA ARG A 89 11.66 16.60 -5.50
C ARG A 89 13.16 16.41 -5.52
N GLY A 90 13.61 15.18 -5.79
CA GLY A 90 15.03 14.86 -5.88
C GLY A 90 15.75 14.95 -4.53
N ASP A 91 17.05 15.18 -4.60
CA ASP A 91 17.92 15.21 -3.44
C ASP A 91 17.96 16.60 -2.81
N VAL A 92 17.61 16.67 -1.52
CA VAL A 92 17.64 17.88 -0.70
C VAL A 92 18.65 17.68 0.43
N PRO A 93 19.93 18.05 0.23
CA PRO A 93 20.97 17.83 1.24
C PRO A 93 20.79 18.71 2.49
N HIS A 94 20.04 19.81 2.39
CA HIS A 94 19.75 20.72 3.49
C HIS A 94 18.32 21.27 3.41
N LEU A 95 17.45 20.88 4.35
CA LEU A 95 16.06 21.36 4.40
C LEU A 95 15.94 22.83 4.84
N ASN A 96 17.02 23.43 5.34
CA ASN A 96 17.11 24.87 5.62
C ASN A 96 16.84 25.72 4.38
N ALA A 97 17.15 25.20 3.18
CA ALA A 97 16.85 25.89 1.91
C ALA A 97 15.35 26.15 1.73
N TYR A 98 14.50 25.40 2.43
CA TYR A 98 13.05 25.54 2.44
C TYR A 98 12.50 26.10 3.76
N GLY A 99 13.38 26.41 4.73
CA GLY A 99 13.00 26.84 6.07
C GLY A 99 12.26 25.78 6.89
N LEU A 100 12.40 24.49 6.53
CA LEU A 100 11.64 23.37 7.10
C LEU A 100 12.50 22.34 7.85
N ALA A 101 13.80 22.60 8.04
CA ALA A 101 14.62 21.68 8.84
C ALA A 101 14.09 21.63 10.28
N GLU A 102 14.03 20.42 10.85
CA GLU A 102 13.53 20.17 12.21
C GLU A 102 12.10 20.69 12.45
N GLN A 103 11.30 20.81 11.39
CA GLN A 103 9.92 21.30 11.49
C GLN A 103 8.92 20.42 10.75
N ILE A 104 9.36 19.46 9.94
CA ILE A 104 8.43 18.64 9.15
C ILE A 104 7.64 17.72 10.07
N THR A 105 6.32 17.86 10.03
CA THR A 105 5.36 17.03 10.77
C THR A 105 4.47 16.21 9.84
N SER A 106 4.24 16.62 8.59
CA SER A 106 3.46 15.84 7.61
C SER A 106 3.97 15.95 6.18
N LEU A 107 3.65 14.95 5.34
CA LEU A 107 4.07 14.91 3.94
C LEU A 107 3.18 14.02 3.05
N GLU A 108 3.00 14.40 1.79
CA GLU A 108 2.21 13.65 0.80
C GLU A 108 2.79 13.78 -0.62
N PRO A 109 2.61 12.80 -1.52
CA PRO A 109 3.00 12.95 -2.92
C PRO A 109 2.07 13.91 -3.68
N VAL A 110 2.63 14.74 -4.56
CA VAL A 110 1.91 15.72 -5.39
C VAL A 110 1.86 15.26 -6.85
N GLY A 111 0.71 15.43 -7.51
CA GLY A 111 0.63 15.26 -8.97
C GLY A 111 0.31 13.85 -9.47
N ARG A 112 -0.60 13.13 -8.81
CA ARG A 112 -1.37 12.05 -9.47
C ARG A 112 -2.68 12.60 -10.04
N PRO A 113 -2.84 12.81 -11.37
CA PRO A 113 -4.15 12.71 -12.00
C PRO A 113 -4.51 11.21 -12.04
N GLY A 114 -5.23 10.76 -11.02
CA GLY A 114 -5.66 9.36 -10.85
C GLY A 114 -4.94 8.68 -9.68
N GLY A 115 -5.57 8.66 -8.51
CA GLY A 115 -4.99 8.02 -7.32
C GLY A 115 -5.78 8.09 -6.02
N GLY A 116 -7.08 8.34 -6.07
CA GLY A 116 -8.04 7.91 -5.05
C GLY A 116 -9.25 7.32 -5.80
N PRO A 117 -9.83 6.20 -5.36
CA PRO A 117 -9.70 5.56 -4.05
C PRO A 117 -8.69 4.40 -4.06
N GLY A 118 -8.03 4.14 -2.92
CA GLY A 118 -7.11 3.01 -2.76
C GLY A 118 -7.70 1.70 -3.31
N GLY A 119 -7.02 1.12 -4.28
CA GLY A 119 -7.47 -0.09 -4.96
C GLY A 119 -6.67 -0.35 -6.23
N GLY A 120 -5.74 -1.30 -6.18
CA GLY A 120 -5.02 -1.78 -7.34
C GLY A 120 -3.69 -2.43 -6.97
N TYR A 121 -3.72 -3.69 -6.51
CA TYR A 121 -2.54 -4.56 -6.54
C TYR A 121 -2.46 -5.24 -7.91
N PRO A 122 -1.40 -5.03 -8.72
CA PRO A 122 -1.08 -5.93 -9.81
C PRO A 122 0.10 -6.84 -9.43
N GLY A 123 -0.14 -8.16 -9.51
CA GLY A 123 0.80 -9.16 -10.01
C GLY A 123 2.08 -9.46 -9.22
N GLY A 124 2.05 -10.60 -8.51
CA GLY A 124 2.85 -11.80 -8.83
C GLY A 124 4.37 -11.81 -8.63
N GLY A 125 4.88 -12.87 -7.98
CA GLY A 125 6.26 -13.33 -8.14
C GLY A 125 6.91 -13.84 -6.86
N GLY A 126 7.04 -15.17 -6.74
CA GLY A 126 7.40 -15.88 -5.52
C GLY A 126 8.79 -15.61 -4.93
N HIS A 127 8.90 -15.87 -3.62
CA HIS A 127 10.09 -16.47 -3.02
C HIS A 127 9.64 -17.61 -2.09
N PRO A 128 10.31 -18.78 -2.13
CA PRO A 128 9.96 -19.95 -1.34
C PRO A 128 10.74 -19.98 -0.01
N GLY A 129 10.08 -20.47 1.05
CA GLY A 129 10.71 -20.85 2.32
C GLY A 129 10.52 -19.81 3.43
N GLY A 130 10.18 -20.14 4.67
CA GLY A 130 10.12 -21.44 5.34
C GLY A 130 8.83 -21.60 6.14
N GLY A 131 8.43 -22.86 6.28
CA GLY A 131 7.20 -23.25 6.95
C GLY A 131 7.26 -23.12 8.47
N TRP A 132 6.08 -22.94 9.05
CA TRP A 132 5.76 -23.40 10.39
C TRP A 132 4.50 -24.27 10.30
N PRO A 133 4.46 -25.41 11.03
CA PRO A 133 3.43 -26.43 10.86
C PRO A 133 2.21 -26.12 11.73
N GLY A 134 1.00 -26.15 11.14
CA GLY A 134 -0.24 -26.26 11.92
C GLY A 134 -1.43 -25.43 11.42
N GLY A 135 -2.19 -25.97 10.46
CA GLY A 135 -3.66 -25.99 10.41
C GLY A 135 -4.51 -24.70 10.40
N GLY A 136 -5.04 -24.34 9.22
CA GLY A 136 -6.38 -23.75 9.06
C GLY A 136 -6.47 -22.35 8.42
N SER A 137 -6.97 -22.29 7.18
CA SER A 137 -7.20 -21.07 6.39
C SER A 137 -7.91 -19.95 7.17
N THR A 138 -7.16 -18.92 7.56
CA THR A 138 -7.71 -17.62 8.00
C THR A 138 -7.04 -16.53 7.16
N SER A 139 -7.85 -15.61 6.63
CA SER A 139 -7.42 -14.48 5.81
C SER A 139 -6.31 -13.71 6.53
N ARG A 140 -5.11 -13.62 5.95
CA ARG A 140 -3.97 -12.93 6.60
C ARG A 140 -4.26 -11.45 6.69
N GLY A 141 -4.22 -10.94 7.92
CA GLY A 141 -4.32 -9.51 8.15
C GLY A 141 -3.03 -8.75 7.81
N VAL A 142 -3.15 -7.44 7.63
CA VAL A 142 -2.02 -6.51 7.45
C VAL A 142 -1.72 -5.84 8.79
N GLU A 143 -0.48 -5.89 9.25
CA GLU A 143 -0.04 -5.21 10.48
C GLU A 143 0.11 -3.69 10.26
N GLY A 144 -0.54 -2.89 11.11
CA GLY A 144 -0.17 -1.50 11.41
C GLY A 144 0.53 -1.40 12.77
N ASP A 145 1.03 -0.22 13.17
CA ASP A 145 1.85 -0.05 14.41
C ASP A 145 1.20 -0.57 15.69
N SER A 146 -0.13 -0.46 15.82
CA SER A 146 -0.88 -0.90 17.01
C SER A 146 -2.08 -1.78 16.70
N THR A 147 -2.35 -2.06 15.41
CA THR A 147 -3.53 -2.82 14.97
C THR A 147 -3.19 -3.80 13.86
N VAL A 148 -4.02 -4.82 13.71
CA VAL A 148 -4.01 -5.73 12.55
C VAL A 148 -5.35 -5.62 11.85
N PHE A 149 -5.30 -5.42 10.54
CA PHE A 149 -6.48 -5.30 9.69
C PHE A 149 -6.78 -6.64 9.02
N PHE A 150 -8.02 -7.12 9.10
CA PHE A 150 -8.50 -8.30 8.39
C PHE A 150 -9.52 -7.90 7.33
N ALA A 151 -9.16 -8.13 6.07
CA ALA A 151 -10.11 -8.09 4.97
C ALA A 151 -10.90 -9.41 4.98
N ARG A 152 -12.20 -9.30 5.22
CA ARG A 152 -13.20 -10.38 5.25
C ARG A 152 -12.80 -11.49 6.23
N PRO A 153 -12.84 -11.22 7.55
CA PRO A 153 -12.53 -12.22 8.55
C PRO A 153 -13.51 -13.38 8.46
N THR A 154 -12.97 -14.59 8.39
CA THR A 154 -13.75 -15.84 8.38
C THR A 154 -13.23 -16.79 9.44
N LEU A 155 -14.14 -17.54 10.06
CA LEU A 155 -13.78 -18.68 10.91
C LEU A 155 -14.16 -19.94 10.16
N GLY A 156 -13.16 -20.78 9.85
CA GLY A 156 -13.39 -21.99 9.05
C GLY A 156 -13.95 -21.72 7.66
N GLY A 157 -13.64 -20.55 7.07
CA GLY A 157 -14.16 -20.13 5.77
C GLY A 157 -15.57 -19.52 5.77
N VAL A 158 -16.21 -19.38 6.94
CA VAL A 158 -17.55 -18.79 7.09
C VAL A 158 -17.43 -17.34 7.58
N ASP A 159 -18.22 -16.43 6.98
CA ASP A 159 -18.27 -15.03 7.37
C ASP A 159 -18.66 -14.87 8.85
N VAL A 160 -17.92 -14.04 9.59
CA VAL A 160 -18.22 -13.77 11.01
C VAL A 160 -19.43 -12.85 11.13
N ALA A 161 -20.39 -13.22 11.99
CA ALA A 161 -21.55 -12.38 12.29
C ALA A 161 -21.12 -11.04 12.90
N ALA A 162 -21.68 -9.96 12.40
CA ALA A 162 -21.33 -8.61 12.85
C ALA A 162 -21.83 -8.34 14.27
N GLY A 163 -21.01 -7.63 15.03
CA GLY A 163 -21.27 -7.28 16.43
C GLY A 163 -20.00 -7.35 17.27
N GLN A 164 -19.92 -6.53 18.32
CA GLN A 164 -18.71 -6.40 19.14
C GLN A 164 -18.19 -7.74 19.67
N ARG A 165 -19.08 -8.65 20.09
CA ARG A 165 -18.69 -9.98 20.59
C ARG A 165 -18.08 -10.85 19.48
N GLY A 166 -18.66 -10.85 18.28
CA GLY A 166 -18.13 -11.59 17.13
C GLY A 166 -16.75 -11.07 16.71
N ALA A 167 -16.63 -9.74 16.64
CA ALA A 167 -15.39 -9.05 16.32
C ALA A 167 -14.27 -9.32 17.36
N ASP A 168 -14.56 -9.15 18.65
CA ASP A 168 -13.61 -9.42 19.73
C ASP A 168 -13.19 -10.89 19.78
N THR A 169 -14.13 -11.82 19.58
CA THR A 169 -13.85 -13.26 19.55
C THR A 169 -12.91 -13.62 18.41
N PHE A 170 -13.14 -13.07 17.21
CA PHE A 170 -12.25 -13.28 16.08
C PHE A 170 -10.84 -12.77 16.40
N CYS A 171 -10.72 -11.52 16.88
CA CYS A 171 -9.42 -10.93 17.21
C CYS A 171 -8.65 -11.77 18.25
N GLN A 172 -9.34 -12.24 19.30
CA GLN A 172 -8.74 -13.08 20.33
C GLN A 172 -8.28 -14.45 19.79
N ARG A 173 -9.08 -15.08 18.92
CA ARG A 173 -8.70 -16.34 18.24
C ARG A 173 -7.52 -16.17 17.29
N ALA A 174 -7.36 -14.98 16.71
CA ALA A 174 -6.20 -14.60 15.91
C ALA A 174 -4.95 -14.23 16.75
N GLY A 175 -5.00 -14.38 18.08
CA GLY A 175 -3.89 -14.07 18.99
C GLY A 175 -3.73 -12.59 19.34
N LEU A 176 -4.72 -11.76 19.04
CA LEU A 176 -4.66 -10.31 19.19
C LEU A 176 -5.41 -9.84 20.45
N GLY A 177 -5.45 -8.52 20.64
CA GLY A 177 -6.29 -7.83 21.61
C GLY A 177 -7.75 -7.73 21.16
N ARG A 178 -8.46 -6.74 21.69
CA ARG A 178 -9.87 -6.50 21.31
C ARG A 178 -10.00 -5.86 19.93
N SER A 179 -11.18 -5.97 19.35
CA SER A 179 -11.53 -5.21 18.16
C SER A 179 -11.59 -3.72 18.48
N VAL A 180 -11.03 -2.92 17.58
CA VAL A 180 -11.04 -1.45 17.62
C VAL A 180 -12.17 -0.92 16.75
N TRP A 181 -12.44 -1.60 15.63
CA TRP A 181 -13.49 -1.24 14.69
C TRP A 181 -13.87 -2.45 13.83
N PHE A 182 -15.12 -2.51 13.37
CA PHE A 182 -15.58 -3.46 12.35
C PHE A 182 -16.65 -2.86 11.45
N ASP A 183 -16.68 -3.28 10.18
CA ASP A 183 -17.80 -2.98 9.27
C ASP A 183 -18.96 -3.96 9.51
N SER A 184 -20.19 -3.45 9.50
CA SER A 184 -21.43 -4.25 9.56
C SER A 184 -22.41 -3.89 8.44
N SER A 185 -21.95 -3.19 7.40
CA SER A 185 -22.79 -2.70 6.30
C SER A 185 -23.36 -3.82 5.43
N THR A 186 -22.72 -4.98 5.42
CA THR A 186 -23.06 -6.10 4.54
C THR A 186 -23.87 -7.16 5.26
N ARG A 187 -24.82 -7.78 4.54
CA ARG A 187 -25.57 -8.96 4.99
C ARG A 187 -25.13 -10.21 4.25
N ALA A 188 -25.22 -11.34 4.93
CA ALA A 188 -25.08 -12.66 4.34
C ALA A 188 -26.28 -13.54 4.72
N ASN A 189 -26.52 -14.59 3.94
CA ASN A 189 -27.56 -15.57 4.24
C ASN A 189 -27.17 -16.50 5.39
N GLN A 190 -25.87 -16.59 5.68
CA GLN A 190 -25.30 -17.40 6.74
C GLN A 190 -24.04 -16.72 7.29
N ALA A 191 -23.84 -16.83 8.59
CA ALA A 191 -22.67 -16.35 9.29
C ALA A 191 -22.29 -17.29 10.43
N ILE A 192 -21.16 -17.05 11.09
CA ILE A 192 -20.75 -17.74 12.31
C ILE A 192 -20.74 -16.78 13.50
N GLY A 193 -21.41 -17.19 14.58
CA GLY A 193 -21.51 -16.46 15.82
C GLY A 193 -20.22 -16.54 16.67
N PRO A 194 -20.12 -15.72 17.73
CA PRO A 194 -18.98 -15.76 18.66
C PRO A 194 -18.82 -17.10 19.39
N ASP A 195 -19.92 -17.84 19.55
CA ASP A 195 -19.99 -19.20 20.07
C ASP A 195 -19.53 -20.26 19.07
N GLY A 196 -19.24 -19.88 17.82
CA GLY A 196 -18.90 -20.82 16.75
C GLY A 196 -20.12 -21.50 16.12
N GLN A 197 -21.34 -21.09 16.48
CA GLN A 197 -22.56 -21.63 15.88
C GLN A 197 -22.93 -20.91 14.59
N TYR A 198 -23.59 -21.62 13.67
CA TYR A 198 -24.13 -20.99 12.48
C TYR A 198 -25.32 -20.10 12.81
N VAL A 199 -25.29 -18.90 12.27
CA VAL A 199 -26.38 -17.93 12.34
C VAL A 199 -26.98 -17.83 10.93
N GLY A 200 -28.30 -17.73 10.87
CA GLY A 200 -29.00 -17.47 9.61
C GLY A 200 -28.73 -16.06 9.08
N ARG A 201 -29.68 -15.53 8.31
CA ARG A 201 -29.54 -14.21 7.67
C ARG A 201 -29.22 -13.12 8.68
N SER A 202 -28.03 -12.53 8.57
CA SER A 202 -27.49 -11.56 9.52
C SER A 202 -26.51 -10.61 8.83
N THR A 203 -26.15 -9.53 9.51
CA THR A 203 -25.02 -8.70 9.10
C THR A 203 -23.70 -9.42 9.38
N VAL A 204 -22.69 -9.19 8.55
CA VAL A 204 -21.39 -9.86 8.64
C VAL A 204 -20.26 -8.86 8.62
N ILE A 205 -19.14 -9.25 9.22
CA ILE A 205 -17.94 -8.43 9.27
C ILE A 205 -17.21 -8.50 7.94
N ARG A 206 -17.04 -7.34 7.29
CA ARG A 206 -16.25 -7.25 6.06
C ARG A 206 -14.86 -6.73 6.28
N ASP A 207 -14.71 -5.74 7.15
CA ASP A 207 -13.43 -5.17 7.52
C ASP A 207 -13.33 -5.15 9.03
N LEU A 208 -12.18 -5.57 9.58
CA LEU A 208 -11.98 -5.70 11.02
C LEU A 208 -10.59 -5.21 11.42
N LEU A 209 -10.54 -4.32 12.41
CA LEU A 209 -9.31 -3.87 13.05
C LEU A 209 -9.22 -4.44 14.46
N CYS A 210 -8.16 -5.19 14.72
CA CYS A 210 -7.83 -5.77 16.02
C CYS A 210 -6.63 -5.05 16.61
N ARG A 211 -6.59 -4.82 17.94
CA ARG A 211 -5.41 -4.23 18.59
C ARG A 211 -4.29 -5.27 18.73
N LYS A 212 -3.03 -4.90 18.51
CA LYS A 212 -1.86 -5.72 18.88
C LYS A 212 -1.68 -5.76 20.40
N ARG A 213 -1.13 -6.85 20.92
CA ARG A 213 -0.78 -6.95 22.35
C ARG A 213 0.56 -6.30 22.62
#